data_AF-A0A932Y6F1-F1
#
_entry.id   AF-A0A932Y6F1-F1
#
_cell.length_a   1.000
_cell.length_b   1.000
_cell.length_c   1.000
_cell.angle_alpha   90.00
_cell.angle_beta   90.00
_cell.angle_gamma   90.00
#
_symmetry.space_group_name_H-M   'P 1'
#
loop_
_entity.id
_entity.type
_entity.pdbx_description
1 polymer ?
#
loop_
_entity_poly.entity_id
_entity_poly.type
_entity_poly.pdbx_seq_one_letter_code
_entity_poly.pdbx_strand_id
1 'polypeptide(L)'
;MRVLVEVKKKEGESFESLLRRFNRKIQQSGVLVRARKIRFYTPIKSKNLQRESALRRQQAREKREELKRLGKFVPTSSRRRY
;
A
#
# COMPACT_ATOMS: atom_id res chain seq x y z
N MET A 1 -8.39 -19.69 -16.20
CA MET A 1 -7.62 -18.43 -16.10
C MET A 1 -8.30 -17.55 -15.04
N ARG A 2 -7.58 -17.04 -14.01
CA ARG A 2 -8.19 -16.22 -12.95
C ARG A 2 -8.03 -14.74 -13.27
N VAL A 3 -9.13 -14.04 -13.50
CA VAL A 3 -9.11 -12.58 -13.69
C VAL A 3 -9.03 -11.90 -12.32
N LEU A 4 -7.98 -11.11 -12.10
CA LEU A 4 -7.74 -10.43 -10.81
C LEU A 4 -8.47 -9.08 -10.72
N VAL A 5 -8.67 -8.40 -11.86
CA VAL A 5 -9.42 -7.15 -11.95
C VAL A 5 -10.17 -7.11 -13.28
N GLU A 6 -11.49 -6.94 -13.22
CA GLU A 6 -12.34 -6.75 -14.40
C GLU A 6 -13.26 -5.54 -14.21
N VAL A 7 -13.44 -4.77 -15.29
CA VAL A 7 -14.39 -3.66 -15.38
C VAL A 7 -15.06 -3.69 -16.74
N LYS A 8 -16.39 -3.79 -16.75
CA LYS A 8 -17.21 -3.70 -17.97
C LYS A 8 -17.73 -2.26 -18.17
N LYS A 9 -17.82 -1.83 -19.43
CA LYS A 9 -18.37 -0.53 -19.81
C LYS A 9 -19.86 -0.48 -19.45
N LYS A 10 -20.30 0.64 -18.86
CA LYS A 10 -21.73 0.92 -18.65
C LYS A 10 -22.32 1.67 -19.84
N GLU A 11 -23.63 1.56 -20.03
CA GLU A 11 -24.35 2.38 -21.02
C GLU A 11 -24.19 3.87 -20.70
N GLY A 12 -23.95 4.68 -21.74
CA GLY A 12 -23.68 6.12 -21.60
C GLY A 12 -22.32 6.49 -20.97
N GLU A 13 -21.46 5.54 -20.62
CA GLU A 13 -20.15 5.82 -20.01
C GLU A 13 -19.09 6.26 -21.04
N SER A 14 -18.41 7.36 -20.76
CA SER A 14 -17.22 7.78 -21.52
C SER A 14 -16.04 6.84 -21.27
N PHE A 15 -15.16 6.71 -22.27
CA PHE A 15 -13.97 5.86 -22.14
C PHE A 15 -13.07 6.27 -20.96
N GLU A 16 -12.93 7.58 -20.73
CA GLU A 16 -12.11 8.10 -19.62
C GLU A 16 -12.65 7.66 -18.25
N SER A 17 -13.97 7.73 -18.04
CA SER A 17 -14.62 7.29 -16.81
C SER A 17 -14.40 5.79 -16.54
N LEU A 18 -14.49 4.98 -17.61
CA LEU A 18 -14.19 3.55 -17.54
C LEU A 18 -12.73 3.30 -17.14
N LEU A 19 -11.78 4.01 -17.76
CA LEU A 19 -10.35 3.89 -17.48
C LEU A 19 -10.02 4.31 -16.03
N ARG A 20 -10.62 5.39 -15.53
CA ARG A 20 -10.47 5.82 -14.13
C ARG A 20 -10.93 4.74 -13.15
N ARG A 21 -12.09 4.11 -13.40
CA ARG A 21 -12.58 2.99 -12.59
C ARG A 21 -11.65 1.79 -12.62
N PHE A 22 -11.14 1.46 -13.81
CA PHE A 22 -10.18 0.37 -13.98
C PHE A 22 -8.90 0.61 -13.18
N ASN A 23 -8.32 1.82 -13.31
CA ASN A 23 -7.13 2.20 -12.55
C ASN A 23 -7.38 2.15 -11.05
N ARG A 24 -8.53 2.65 -10.57
CA ARG A 24 -8.91 2.57 -9.16
C ARG A 24 -9.05 1.12 -8.68
N LYS A 25 -9.69 0.24 -9.47
CA LYS A 25 -9.77 -1.20 -9.12
C LYS A 25 -8.39 -1.87 -9.10
N ILE A 26 -7.49 -1.55 -10.02
CA ILE A 26 -6.11 -2.04 -9.99
C ILE A 26 -5.42 -1.60 -8.70
N GLN A 27 -5.52 -0.32 -8.36
CA GLN A 27 -4.89 0.22 -7.15
C GLN A 27 -5.45 -0.43 -5.88
N GLN A 28 -6.77 -0.57 -5.79
CA GLN A 28 -7.44 -1.23 -4.67
C GLN A 28 -7.10 -2.71 -4.55
N SER A 29 -7.00 -3.42 -5.68
CA SER A 29 -6.64 -4.85 -5.69
C SER A 29 -5.21 -5.11 -5.20
N GLY A 30 -4.33 -4.10 -5.26
CA GLY A 30 -2.92 -4.24 -4.90
C GLY A 30 -2.14 -5.20 -5.80
N VAL A 31 -2.71 -5.63 -6.94
CA VAL A 31 -2.10 -6.64 -7.83
C VAL A 31 -0.70 -6.24 -8.29
N LEU A 32 -0.51 -4.96 -8.65
CA LEU A 32 0.79 -4.43 -9.05
C LEU A 32 1.78 -4.37 -7.87
N VAL A 33 1.30 -4.02 -6.67
CA VAL A 33 2.14 -3.99 -5.46
C VAL A 33 2.63 -5.39 -5.13
N ARG A 34 1.75 -6.38 -5.19
CA ARG A 34 2.11 -7.79 -5.00
C ARG A 34 3.09 -8.25 -6.06
N ALA A 35 2.80 -8.01 -7.34
CA ALA A 35 3.66 -8.41 -8.45
C ALA A 35 5.07 -7.81 -8.32
N ARG A 36 5.18 -6.52 -7.94
CA ARG A 36 6.47 -5.88 -7.66
C ARG A 36 7.18 -6.49 -6.46
N LYS A 37 6.46 -6.81 -5.38
CA LYS A 37 7.02 -7.40 -4.16
C LYS A 37 7.60 -8.81 -4.39
N ILE A 38 6.94 -9.63 -5.21
CA ILE A 38 7.35 -11.02 -5.46
C ILE A 38 8.22 -11.19 -6.71
N ARG A 39 8.56 -10.09 -7.40
CA ARG A 39 9.33 -10.11 -8.65
C ARG A 39 10.68 -10.81 -8.51
N PHE A 40 11.30 -10.69 -7.33
CA PHE A 40 12.62 -11.23 -7.05
C PHE A 40 12.59 -12.12 -5.82
N TYR A 41 13.49 -13.10 -5.79
CA TYR A 41 13.73 -13.91 -4.61
C TYR A 41 14.17 -13.04 -3.43
N THR A 42 13.61 -13.31 -2.25
CA THR A 42 14.01 -12.67 -1.01
C THR A 42 14.32 -13.76 0.01
N PRO A 43 15.56 -13.84 0.53
CA PRO A 43 15.91 -14.87 1.51
C PRO A 43 15.19 -14.64 2.85
N ILE A 44 14.99 -15.73 3.59
CA ILE A 44 14.43 -15.67 4.95
C ILE A 44 15.41 -14.91 5.85
N LYS A 45 14.89 -13.94 6.61
CA LYS A 45 15.70 -13.14 7.53
C LYS A 45 16.19 -13.97 8.70
N SER A 46 17.46 -13.80 9.09
CA SER A 46 18.02 -14.39 10.32
C SER A 46 17.33 -13.85 11.58
N LYS A 47 17.46 -14.56 12.72
CA LYS A 47 16.87 -14.14 14.00
C LYS A 47 17.33 -12.74 14.42
N ASN A 48 18.60 -12.40 14.19
CA ASN A 48 19.15 -11.08 14.54
C ASN A 48 18.51 -9.96 13.71
N LEU A 49 18.41 -10.13 12.39
CA LEU A 49 17.75 -9.17 11.50
C LEU A 49 16.27 -8.98 11.82
N GLN A 50 15.59 -10.04 12.27
CA GLN A 50 14.21 -9.95 12.72
C GLN A 50 14.08 -9.12 14.01
N ARG A 51 14.97 -9.34 15.00
CA ARG A 51 15.01 -8.57 16.25
C ARG A 51 15.29 -7.09 16.01
N GLU A 52 16.31 -6.76 15.23
CA GLU A 52 16.63 -5.36 14.89
C GLU A 52 15.46 -4.66 14.18
N SER A 53 14.80 -5.37 13.26
CA SER A 53 13.62 -4.83 12.59
C SER A 53 12.46 -4.61 13.56
N ALA A 54 12.31 -5.44 14.59
CA ALA A 54 11.28 -5.27 15.62
C ALA A 54 11.58 -4.06 16.52
N LEU A 55 12.83 -3.92 16.97
CA LEU A 55 13.29 -2.79 17.78
C LEU A 55 13.08 -1.46 17.04
N ARG A 56 13.46 -1.39 15.75
CA ARG A 56 13.21 -0.19 14.92
C ARG A 56 11.72 0.15 14.81
N ARG A 57 10.84 -0.85 14.68
CA ARG A 57 9.38 -0.62 14.65
C ARG A 57 8.88 -0.07 15.97
N GLN A 58 9.39 -0.59 17.09
CA GLN A 58 9.03 -0.12 18.42
C GLN A 58 9.45 1.34 18.63
N GLN A 59 10.72 1.67 18.35
CA GLN A 59 11.24 3.04 18.47
C GLN A 59 10.45 4.02 17.59
N ALA A 60 10.12 3.64 16.35
CA ALA A 60 9.31 4.48 15.47
C ALA A 60 7.88 4.71 15.99
N ARG A 61 7.31 3.73 16.69
CA ARG A 61 5.99 3.84 17.33
C ARG A 61 6.06 4.78 18.52
N GLU A 62 7.05 4.61 19.41
CA GLU A 62 7.25 5.46 20.58
C GLU A 62 7.45 6.93 20.19
N LYS A 63 8.34 7.19 19.23
CA LYS A 63 8.54 8.54 18.67
C LYS A 63 7.26 9.14 18.09
N ARG A 64 6.42 8.33 17.43
CA ARG A 64 5.14 8.78 16.90
C ARG A 64 4.17 9.17 18.02
N GLU A 65 4.08 8.39 19.08
CA GLU A 65 3.21 8.69 20.23
C GLU A 65 3.70 9.93 21.00
N GLU A 66 5.01 10.10 21.16
CA GLU A 66 5.60 11.31 21.74
C GLU A 66 5.25 12.56 20.90
N LEU A 67 5.43 12.50 19.57
CA LEU A 67 5.06 13.60 18.68
C LEU A 67 3.56 13.93 18.74
N LYS A 68 2.70 12.92 18.89
CA LYS A 68 1.26 13.13 19.10
C LYS A 68 1.00 13.84 20.42
N ARG A 69 1.65 13.41 21.50
CA ARG A 69 1.53 14.03 22.83
C ARG A 69 1.99 15.49 22.82
N LEU A 70 3.07 15.79 22.09
CA LEU A 70 3.60 17.14 21.94
C LEU A 70 2.83 18.01 20.93
N GLY A 71 1.76 17.49 20.30
CA GLY A 71 0.99 18.21 19.27
C GLY A 71 1.74 18.43 17.95
N LYS A 72 2.95 17.87 17.80
CA LYS A 72 3.82 18.01 16.61
C LYS A 72 3.62 16.87 15.60
N PHE A 73 2.60 16.03 15.80
CA PHE A 73 2.29 14.95 14.87
C PHE A 73 1.69 15.52 13.58
N VAL A 74 2.46 15.50 12.51
CA VAL A 74 1.94 15.72 11.16
C VAL A 74 1.40 14.38 10.65
N PRO A 75 0.08 14.19 10.53
CA PRO A 75 -0.44 13.01 9.85
C PRO A 75 0.07 13.07 8.42
N THR A 76 0.86 12.08 8.01
CA THR A 76 1.17 11.91 6.59
C THR A 76 -0.17 11.70 5.91
N SER A 77 -0.61 12.70 5.14
CA SER A 77 -1.85 12.65 4.39
C SER A 77 -1.69 11.59 3.30
N SER A 78 -1.88 10.32 3.64
CA SER A 78 -1.95 9.22 2.68
C SER A 78 -3.23 9.29 1.83
N ARG A 79 -3.85 10.47 1.72
CA ARG A 79 -5.02 10.79 0.91
C ARG A 79 -4.58 11.21 -0.49
N ARG A 80 -3.96 10.27 -1.20
CA ARG A 80 -3.95 10.22 -2.67
C ARG A 80 -3.68 8.77 -3.09
N ARG A 81 -4.56 7.86 -2.65
CA ARG A 81 -4.81 6.61 -3.37
C ARG A 81 -5.98 6.91 -4.30
N TYR A 82 -5.70 7.11 -5.59
CA TYR A 82 -6.70 7.40 -6.62
C TYR A 82 -7.47 6.12 -7.01
#